data_AF-A0A0L0P4Y8-F1
#
_entry.id   AF-A0A0L0P4Y8-F1
#
_cell.length_a   1.000
_cell.length_b   1.000
_cell.length_c   1.000
_cell.angle_alpha   90.00
_cell.angle_beta   90.00
_cell.angle_gamma   90.00
#
_symmetry.space_group_name_H-M   'P 1'
#
loop_
_entity.id
_entity.type
_entity.pdbx_description
1 polymer ?
#
loop_
_entity_poly.entity_id
_entity_poly.type
_entity_poly.pdbx_seq_one_letter_code
_entity_poly.pdbx_strand_id
1 'polypeptide(L)'
;MYTYRQAMPPPRRRRRPRLFTKDIETLLYALGDGPVSLDSTVNCLEDCLVEYLTDMLHEAQQFARSQGRSRIKQDDLPFALRNDPMKLGRLHDIKELINKIQRARNMLEDSAMATKEYLEDDEEEDGEKKPRKGKKRGRKKKNQPVIEQNDSNESE
;
A
#
# COMPACT_ATOMS: atom_id res chain seq x y z
N MET A 1 58.47 12.30 -29.33
CA MET A 1 57.13 11.79 -29.73
C MET A 1 56.18 12.01 -28.56
N TYR A 2 55.32 13.03 -28.61
CA TYR A 2 54.34 13.28 -27.56
C TYR A 2 53.06 12.49 -27.84
N THR A 3 52.69 11.59 -26.93
CA THR A 3 51.41 10.87 -26.98
C THR A 3 50.29 11.80 -26.51
N TYR A 4 49.39 12.18 -27.42
CA TYR A 4 48.16 12.91 -27.06
C TYR A 4 47.28 12.05 -26.16
N ARG A 5 47.15 12.45 -24.89
CA ARG A 5 46.16 11.88 -23.97
C ARG A 5 44.78 12.38 -24.41
N GLN A 6 43.99 11.53 -25.08
CA GLN A 6 42.59 11.83 -25.37
C GLN A 6 41.85 12.11 -24.06
N ALA A 7 41.40 13.34 -23.87
CA ALA A 7 40.54 13.71 -22.77
C ALA A 7 39.17 13.06 -23.01
N MET A 8 38.73 12.16 -22.12
CA MET A 8 37.37 11.60 -22.17
C MET A 8 36.36 12.75 -22.07
N PRO A 9 35.29 12.73 -22.90
CA PRO A 9 34.24 13.73 -22.80
C PRO A 9 33.60 13.68 -21.40
N PRO A 10 33.24 14.84 -20.81
CA PRO A 10 32.64 14.88 -19.48
C PRO A 10 31.37 14.03 -19.47
N PRO A 11 31.09 13.29 -18.38
CA PRO A 11 29.89 12.48 -18.28
C PRO A 11 28.69 13.38 -18.55
N ARG A 12 27.85 13.02 -19.53
CA ARG A 12 26.60 13.74 -19.81
C ARG A 12 25.84 13.85 -18.50
N ARG A 13 25.67 15.08 -18.00
CA ARG A 13 24.80 15.35 -16.84
C ARG A 13 23.45 14.74 -17.18
N ARG A 14 23.09 13.65 -16.46
CA ARG A 14 21.76 13.07 -16.58
C ARG A 14 20.80 14.20 -16.22
N ARG A 15 19.98 14.61 -17.19
CA ARG A 15 18.90 15.57 -16.91
C ARG A 15 18.06 14.93 -15.81
N ARG A 16 17.77 15.69 -14.75
CA ARG A 16 16.86 15.23 -13.70
C ARG A 16 15.54 14.86 -14.40
N PRO A 17 15.05 13.62 -14.23
CA PRO A 17 13.77 13.26 -14.79
C PRO A 17 12.71 14.14 -14.13
N ARG A 18 11.89 14.77 -14.96
CA ARG A 18 10.72 15.51 -14.52
C ARG A 18 9.60 14.51 -14.25
N LEU A 19 9.36 14.22 -12.99
CA LEU A 19 8.45 13.17 -12.54
C LEU A 19 7.04 13.71 -12.31
N PHE A 20 6.94 14.94 -11.79
CA PHE A 20 5.68 15.47 -11.24
C PHE A 20 5.11 16.68 -12.00
N THR A 21 5.73 17.11 -13.10
CA THR A 21 5.34 18.34 -13.81
C THR A 21 3.85 18.40 -14.15
N LYS A 22 3.27 17.34 -14.73
CA LYS A 22 1.85 17.29 -15.11
C LYS A 22 0.91 17.30 -13.89
N ASP A 23 1.29 16.59 -12.84
CA ASP A 23 0.48 16.50 -11.62
C ASP A 23 0.50 17.83 -10.86
N ILE A 24 1.63 18.52 -10.86
CA ILE A 24 1.79 19.86 -10.26
C ILE A 24 0.95 20.88 -11.04
N GLU A 25 0.99 20.88 -12.37
CA GLU A 25 0.15 21.77 -13.20
C GLU A 25 -1.35 21.53 -12.94
N THR A 26 -1.77 20.27 -12.86
CA THR A 26 -3.16 19.91 -12.55
C THR A 26 -3.56 20.35 -11.15
N LEU A 27 -2.65 20.20 -10.17
CA LEU A 27 -2.87 20.63 -8.80
C LEU A 27 -2.96 22.16 -8.68
N LEU A 28 -2.09 22.90 -9.36
CA LEU A 28 -2.11 24.36 -9.40
C LEU A 28 -3.44 24.87 -9.98
N TYR A 29 -3.89 24.28 -11.08
CA TYR A 29 -5.21 24.61 -11.65
C TYR A 29 -6.36 24.32 -10.66
N ALA A 30 -6.33 23.17 -9.98
CA ALA A 30 -7.33 22.85 -8.96
C ALA A 30 -7.30 23.78 -7.74
N LEU A 31 -6.15 24.39 -7.45
CA LEU A 31 -5.98 25.41 -6.40
C LEU A 31 -6.30 26.83 -6.88
N GLY A 32 -6.73 27.00 -8.14
CA GLY A 32 -7.16 28.28 -8.70
C GLY A 32 -6.08 29.06 -9.45
N ASP A 33 -4.95 28.43 -9.80
CA ASP A 33 -3.99 29.01 -10.75
C ASP A 33 -4.57 29.05 -12.19
N GLY A 34 -3.91 29.78 -13.09
CA GLY A 34 -4.27 29.84 -14.49
C GLY A 34 -4.22 28.48 -15.21
N PRO A 35 -4.84 28.35 -16.39
CA PRO A 35 -4.84 27.11 -17.18
C PRO A 35 -3.44 26.70 -17.67
N VAL A 36 -2.49 27.64 -17.70
CA VAL A 36 -1.09 27.39 -18.02
C VAL A 36 -0.24 28.02 -16.93
N SER A 37 0.36 27.18 -16.09
CA SER A 37 1.27 27.62 -15.03
C SER A 37 2.64 28.00 -15.60
N LEU A 38 3.36 28.86 -14.88
CA LEU A 38 4.72 29.25 -15.23
C LEU A 38 5.70 28.08 -15.01
N ASP A 39 6.52 27.77 -16.02
CA ASP A 39 7.55 26.72 -15.95
C ASP A 39 8.48 26.87 -14.74
N SER A 40 8.85 28.10 -14.38
CA SER A 40 9.70 28.38 -13.23
C SER A 40 9.05 27.94 -11.91
N THR A 41 7.75 28.21 -11.75
CA THR A 41 6.96 27.82 -10.58
C THR A 41 6.85 26.30 -10.48
N VAL A 42 6.53 25.64 -11.59
CA VAL A 42 6.39 24.18 -11.63
C VAL A 42 7.72 23.51 -11.28
N ASN A 43 8.84 23.98 -11.84
CA ASN A 43 10.17 23.44 -11.52
C ASN A 43 10.56 23.66 -10.06
N CYS A 44 10.28 24.85 -9.50
CA CYS A 44 10.55 25.16 -8.09
C CYS A 44 9.75 24.25 -7.15
N LEU A 45 8.45 24.07 -7.43
CA LEU A 45 7.59 23.19 -6.65
C LEU A 45 8.01 21.73 -6.75
N GLU A 46 8.48 21.29 -7.92
CA GLU A 46 9.00 19.94 -8.10
C GLU A 46 10.26 19.70 -7.25
N ASP A 47 11.21 20.65 -7.24
CA ASP A 47 12.41 20.55 -6.40
C ASP A 47 12.04 20.52 -4.90
N CYS A 48 11.14 21.42 -4.44
CA CYS A 48 10.65 21.44 -3.06
C CYS A 48 9.93 20.14 -2.66
N LEU A 49 9.12 19.58 -3.56
CA LEU A 49 8.40 18.32 -3.31
C LEU A 49 9.36 17.15 -3.17
N VAL A 50 10.36 17.06 -4.05
CA VAL A 50 11.38 16.00 -3.99
C VAL A 50 12.19 16.09 -2.71
N GLU A 51 12.58 17.29 -2.30
CA GLU A 51 13.29 17.53 -1.04
C GLU A 51 12.44 17.07 0.16
N TYR A 52 11.20 17.53 0.24
CA TYR A 52 10.26 17.13 1.31
C TYR A 52 10.07 15.60 1.39
N LEU A 53 9.86 14.93 0.26
CA LEU A 53 9.69 13.48 0.23
C LEU A 53 10.97 12.74 0.64
N THR A 54 12.13 13.27 0.25
CA THR A 54 13.43 12.66 0.59
C THR A 54 13.67 12.72 2.10
N ASP A 55 13.41 13.87 2.72
CA ASP A 55 13.58 14.05 4.17
C ASP A 55 12.62 13.17 4.97
N MET A 56 11.34 13.15 4.58
CA MET A 56 10.32 12.31 5.22
C MET A 56 10.66 10.81 5.11
N LEU A 57 11.18 10.36 3.97
CA LEU A 57 11.61 8.98 3.79
C LEU A 57 12.88 8.66 4.58
N HIS A 58 13.80 9.61 4.78
CA HIS A 58 14.95 9.41 5.65
C HIS A 58 14.55 9.20 7.11
N GLU A 59 13.55 9.95 7.61
CA GLU A 59 12.99 9.71 8.95
C GLU A 59 12.30 8.34 9.05
N ALA A 60 11.47 7.99 8.07
CA ALA A 60 10.83 6.68 8.01
C ALA A 60 11.85 5.54 7.94
N GLN A 61 12.95 5.73 7.19
CA GLN A 61 14.03 4.76 7.10
C GLN A 61 14.78 4.60 8.42
N GLN A 62 15.03 5.68 9.15
CA GLN A 62 15.66 5.61 10.48
C GLN A 62 14.81 4.78 11.44
N PHE A 63 13.49 4.95 11.41
CA PHE A 63 12.57 4.13 12.19
C PHE A 63 12.56 2.65 11.74
N ALA A 64 12.53 2.39 10.43
CA ALA A 64 12.63 1.00 9.93
C ALA A 64 13.94 0.33 10.39
N ARG A 65 15.06 1.06 10.36
CA ARG A 65 16.37 0.58 10.84
C ARG A 65 16.40 0.32 12.33
N SER A 66 15.75 1.16 13.16
CA SER A 66 15.65 0.91 14.60
C SER A 66 14.86 -0.36 14.92
N GLN A 67 13.95 -0.75 14.04
CA GLN A 67 13.22 -2.02 14.07
C GLN A 67 13.97 -3.19 13.40
N GLY A 68 15.26 -3.02 13.06
CA GLY A 68 16.09 -4.05 12.43
C GLY A 68 15.75 -4.34 10.95
N ARG A 69 14.94 -3.50 10.31
CA ARG A 69 14.50 -3.68 8.92
C ARG A 69 15.28 -2.77 7.98
N SER A 70 15.77 -3.32 6.87
CA SER A 70 16.43 -2.53 5.81
C SER A 70 15.43 -1.87 4.85
N ARG A 71 14.19 -2.36 4.78
CA ARG A 71 13.16 -1.89 3.84
C ARG A 71 12.05 -1.14 4.59
N ILE A 72 11.65 -0.01 4.02
CA ILE A 72 10.57 0.84 4.52
C ILE A 72 9.23 0.18 4.19
N LYS A 73 8.29 0.20 5.15
CA LYS A 73 6.89 -0.22 4.98
C LYS A 73 5.96 0.97 5.19
N GLN A 74 4.71 0.82 4.74
CA GLN A 74 3.66 1.83 4.97
C GLN A 74 3.42 2.11 6.46
N ASP A 75 3.68 1.12 7.33
CA ASP A 75 3.55 1.27 8.78
C ASP A 75 4.65 2.13 9.42
N ASP A 76 5.71 2.48 8.68
CA ASP A 76 6.78 3.37 9.17
C ASP A 76 6.45 4.86 8.91
N LEU A 77 5.53 5.17 7.99
CA LEU A 77 5.12 6.55 7.65
C LEU A 77 4.43 7.32 8.80
N PRO A 78 3.56 6.70 9.64
CA PRO A 78 2.95 7.40 10.77
C PRO A 78 3.98 8.01 11.72
N PHE A 79 5.13 7.34 11.91
CA PHE A 79 6.19 7.84 12.78
C PHE A 79 6.91 9.05 12.17
N ALA A 80 7.14 9.05 10.86
CA ALA A 80 7.72 10.19 10.16
C ALA A 80 6.76 11.41 10.15
N LEU A 81 5.45 11.17 10.10
CA LEU A 81 4.42 12.23 10.10
C LEU A 81 3.97 12.67 11.50
N ARG A 82 4.64 12.24 12.58
CA ARG A 82 4.22 12.52 13.97
C ARG A 82 4.09 14.01 14.31
N ASN A 83 4.82 14.87 13.60
CA ASN A 83 4.80 16.32 13.82
C ASN A 83 3.66 17.03 13.08
N ASP A 84 2.99 16.36 12.13
CA ASP A 84 1.92 16.93 11.31
C ASP A 84 0.61 16.13 11.52
N PRO A 85 -0.22 16.52 12.50
CA PRO A 85 -1.42 15.75 12.85
C PRO A 85 -2.46 15.73 11.73
N MET A 86 -2.49 16.74 10.85
CA MET A 86 -3.43 16.82 9.74
C MET A 86 -3.09 15.78 8.66
N LYS A 87 -1.81 15.70 8.27
CA LYS A 87 -1.35 14.67 7.32
C LYS A 87 -1.43 13.27 7.91
N LEU A 88 -1.14 13.12 9.20
CA LEU A 88 -1.26 11.85 9.90
C LEU A 88 -2.71 11.35 9.91
N GLY A 89 -3.68 12.19 10.25
CA GLY A 89 -5.10 11.85 10.19
C GLY A 89 -5.53 11.41 8.80
N ARG A 90 -5.16 12.20 7.77
CA ARG A 90 -5.46 11.85 6.37
C ARG A 90 -4.83 10.51 5.95
N LEU A 91 -3.62 10.19 6.42
CA LEU A 91 -3.00 8.88 6.15
C LEU A 91 -3.81 7.74 6.76
N HIS A 92 -4.30 7.90 7.99
CA HIS A 92 -5.15 6.90 8.65
C HIS A 92 -6.47 6.69 7.88
N ASP A 93 -7.12 7.78 7.47
CA ASP A 93 -8.36 7.72 6.68
C ASP A 93 -8.16 6.96 5.37
N ILE A 94 -7.09 7.29 4.62
CA ILE A 94 -6.75 6.62 3.37
C ILE A 94 -6.50 5.12 3.60
N LYS A 95 -5.77 4.77 4.66
CA LYS A 95 -5.51 3.36 5.02
C LYS A 95 -6.81 2.62 5.33
N GLU A 96 -7.73 3.24 6.06
CA GLU A 96 -9.02 2.67 6.39
C GLU A 96 -9.88 2.45 5.14
N LEU A 97 -9.94 3.43 4.24
CA LEU A 97 -10.69 3.33 2.98
C LEU A 97 -10.14 2.24 2.07
N ILE A 98 -8.82 2.13 1.93
CA ILE A 98 -8.18 1.03 1.18
C ILE A 98 -8.57 -0.33 1.77
N ASN A 99 -8.53 -0.46 3.11
CA ASN A 99 -8.93 -1.69 3.78
C ASN A 99 -10.41 -2.02 3.57
N LYS A 100 -11.31 -1.02 3.59
CA LYS A 100 -12.74 -1.21 3.29
C LYS A 100 -12.95 -1.70 1.87
N ILE A 101 -12.28 -1.09 0.89
CA ILE A 101 -12.34 -1.52 -0.52
C ILE A 101 -11.84 -2.96 -0.66
N GLN A 102 -10.73 -3.31 -0.01
CA GLN A 102 -10.18 -4.66 -0.09
C GLN A 102 -11.11 -5.70 0.54
N ARG A 103 -11.72 -5.39 1.69
CA ARG A 103 -12.72 -6.27 2.32
C ARG A 103 -13.94 -6.46 1.43
N ALA A 104 -14.45 -5.40 0.82
CA ALA A 104 -15.58 -5.46 -0.10
C ALA A 104 -15.27 -6.31 -1.35
N ARG A 105 -14.05 -6.19 -1.90
CA ARG A 105 -13.60 -7.03 -3.02
C ARG A 105 -13.52 -8.50 -2.65
N ASN A 106 -12.96 -8.81 -1.49
CA ASN A 106 -12.87 -10.19 -1.03
C ASN A 106 -14.26 -10.80 -0.81
N MET A 107 -15.18 -10.06 -0.18
CA MET A 107 -16.57 -10.51 0.00
C MET A 107 -17.28 -10.78 -1.34
N LEU A 108 -17.01 -9.95 -2.36
CA LEU A 108 -17.56 -10.16 -3.70
C LEU A 108 -17.00 -11.44 -4.35
N GLU A 109 -15.69 -11.66 -4.27
CA GLU A 109 -15.04 -12.86 -4.82
C GLU A 109 -15.52 -14.13 -4.12
N ASP A 110 -15.62 -14.12 -2.79
CA ASP A 110 -16.16 -15.23 -2.01
C ASP A 110 -17.62 -15.54 -2.39
N SER A 111 -18.45 -14.51 -2.59
CA SER A 111 -19.84 -14.69 -3.03
C SER A 111 -19.96 -15.23 -4.46
N ALA A 112 -19.08 -14.80 -5.37
CA ALA A 112 -19.05 -15.28 -6.75
C ALA A 112 -18.56 -16.73 -6.82
N MET A 113 -17.57 -17.10 -6.00
CA MET A 113 -17.10 -18.47 -5.89
C MET A 113 -18.17 -19.38 -5.29
N ALA A 114 -18.87 -18.94 -4.24
CA ALA A 114 -20.01 -19.66 -3.69
C ALA A 114 -21.11 -19.85 -4.74
N THR A 115 -21.49 -18.81 -5.48
CA THR A 115 -22.51 -18.90 -6.54
C THR A 115 -22.08 -19.86 -7.65
N LYS A 116 -20.79 -19.89 -8.01
CA LYS A 116 -20.26 -20.81 -9.00
C LYS A 116 -20.25 -22.26 -8.52
N GLU A 117 -19.91 -22.51 -7.25
CA GLU A 117 -20.01 -23.83 -6.63
C GLU A 117 -21.45 -24.36 -6.69
N TYR A 118 -22.45 -23.52 -6.37
CA TYR A 118 -23.86 -23.89 -6.52
C TYR A 118 -24.28 -24.20 -7.96
N LEU A 119 -23.75 -23.49 -8.96
CA LEU A 119 -24.07 -23.74 -10.37
C LEU A 119 -23.34 -24.96 -10.95
N GLU A 120 -22.12 -25.24 -10.48
CA GLU A 120 -21.38 -26.47 -10.84
C GLU A 120 -22.02 -27.71 -10.21
N ASP A 121 -22.62 -27.59 -9.02
CA ASP A 121 -23.41 -28.68 -8.40
C ASP A 121 -24.74 -28.97 -9.14
N ASP A 122 -25.36 -27.98 -9.80
CA ASP A 122 -26.58 -28.16 -10.62
C ASP A 122 -26.29 -28.71 -12.04
N GLU A 123 -25.07 -28.51 -12.58
CA GLU A 123 -24.67 -29.05 -13.90
C GLU A 123 -24.20 -30.53 -13.85
N GLU A 124 -24.00 -31.12 -12.66
CA GLU A 124 -23.66 -32.55 -12.49
C GLU A 124 -24.89 -33.47 -12.25
N GLU A 125 -26.13 -33.03 -12.53
CA GLU A 125 -27.36 -33.85 -12.42
C GLU A 125 -27.96 -34.34 -13.76
N ASP A 126 -27.13 -34.78 -14.72
CA ASP A 126 -27.60 -35.74 -15.74
C ASP A 126 -26.47 -36.71 -16.17
N GLY A 127 -26.30 -37.78 -15.41
CA GLY A 127 -25.33 -38.84 -15.71
C GLY A 127 -25.04 -39.77 -14.53
N GLU A 128 -25.79 -40.87 -14.46
CA GLU A 128 -25.56 -42.10 -13.68
C GLU A 128 -24.56 -42.05 -12.49
N LYS A 129 -25.11 -42.09 -11.27
CA LYS A 129 -24.39 -42.23 -10.00
C LYS A 129 -23.42 -43.42 -10.00
N LYS A 130 -22.12 -43.16 -9.84
CA LYS A 130 -21.13 -44.13 -9.30
C LYS A 130 -20.63 -43.70 -7.92
N PRO A 131 -20.48 -44.63 -6.95
CA PRO A 131 -20.15 -44.28 -5.58
C PRO A 131 -18.69 -43.85 -5.46
N ARG A 132 -18.43 -42.57 -5.12
CA ARG A 132 -17.08 -42.09 -4.80
C ARG A 132 -16.76 -42.33 -3.31
N LYS A 133 -15.80 -43.24 -3.09
CA LYS A 133 -15.16 -43.58 -1.81
C LYS A 133 -14.82 -42.33 -0.98
N GLY A 134 -15.27 -42.32 0.27
CA GLY A 134 -14.95 -41.29 1.26
C GLY A 134 -13.44 -41.15 1.50
N LYS A 135 -12.92 -39.94 1.29
CA LYS A 135 -11.60 -39.52 1.80
C LYS A 135 -11.78 -38.86 3.17
N LYS A 136 -11.42 -39.60 4.23
CA LYS A 136 -11.24 -39.07 5.59
C LYS A 136 -10.23 -37.91 5.56
N ARG A 137 -10.67 -36.68 5.83
CA ARG A 137 -9.77 -35.57 6.19
C ARG A 137 -9.60 -35.56 7.71
N GLY A 138 -8.36 -35.78 8.13
CA GLY A 138 -7.96 -35.87 9.53
C GLY A 138 -8.25 -34.58 10.32
N ARG A 139 -8.90 -34.76 11.47
CA ARG A 139 -9.17 -33.73 12.47
C ARG A 139 -7.86 -33.35 13.17
N LYS A 140 -7.24 -32.24 12.78
CA LYS A 140 -6.09 -31.67 13.52
C LYS A 140 -6.64 -30.81 14.65
N LYS A 141 -6.72 -31.39 15.86
CA LYS A 141 -6.95 -30.65 17.11
C LYS A 141 -5.83 -29.64 17.31
N LYS A 142 -6.15 -28.35 17.42
CA LYS A 142 -5.30 -27.38 18.10
C LYS A 142 -6.01 -26.97 19.39
N ASN A 143 -5.42 -27.39 20.50
CA ASN A 143 -5.76 -26.93 21.84
C ASN A 143 -5.54 -25.42 21.91
N GLN A 144 -6.52 -24.70 22.44
CA GLN A 144 -6.30 -23.43 23.11
C GLN A 144 -6.98 -23.56 24.49
N PRO A 145 -6.25 -23.33 25.60
CA PRO A 145 -6.84 -23.44 26.92
C PRO A 145 -7.81 -22.28 27.14
N VAL A 146 -9.02 -22.63 27.54
CA VAL A 146 -10.04 -21.72 28.07
C VAL A 146 -9.52 -21.21 29.42
N ILE A 147 -9.35 -19.89 29.54
CA ILE A 147 -9.14 -19.24 30.83
C ILE A 147 -10.54 -19.04 31.41
N GLU A 148 -10.93 -19.91 32.35
CA GLU A 148 -12.01 -19.66 33.29
C GLU A 148 -11.57 -18.59 34.27
N GLN A 149 -12.27 -17.45 34.30
CA GLN A 149 -12.40 -16.66 35.53
C GLN A 149 -13.88 -16.29 35.70
N ASN A 150 -14.48 -17.06 36.60
CA ASN A 150 -15.74 -16.98 37.31
C ASN A 150 -16.50 -15.65 37.29
N ASP A 151 -17.78 -15.78 36.96
CA ASP A 151 -18.85 -14.90 37.45
C ASP A 151 -18.87 -14.89 38.98
N SER A 152 -18.94 -13.68 39.54
CA SER A 152 -19.53 -13.43 40.85
C SER A 152 -20.53 -12.30 40.64
N ASN A 153 -21.81 -12.68 40.62
CA ASN A 153 -22.95 -11.82 40.87
C ASN A 153 -22.71 -10.92 42.07
N GLU A 154 -23.04 -9.64 41.98
CA GLU A 154 -24.08 -9.05 42.84
C GLU A 154 -24.58 -7.73 42.28
N SER A 155 -25.90 -7.65 42.23
CA SER A 155 -26.77 -6.56 41.85
C SER A 155 -26.97 -5.57 43.01
N GLU A 156 -26.88 -4.27 42.73
CA GLU A 156 -27.81 -3.20 43.14
C GLU A 156 -27.51 -1.90 42.38
#